data_AF-A0AAP6CR53-F1
#
_entry.id   AF-A0AAP6CR53-F1
#
_cell.length_a   1.000
_cell.length_b   1.000
_cell.length_c   1.000
_cell.angle_alpha   90.00
_cell.angle_beta   90.00
_cell.angle_gamma   90.00
#
_symmetry.space_group_name_H-M   'P 1'
#
loop_
_entity.id
_entity.type
_entity.pdbx_description
1 polymer ?
#
loop_
_entity_poly.entity_id
_entity_poly.type
_entity_poly.pdbx_seq_one_letter_code
_entity_poly.pdbx_strand_id
1 'polypeptide(L)'
;MARPDKYDANLPKNLTYRKARKSYSWRNPVDGKEISLGKISRREAIAQAIEANHYIDKNYTPIALLEQLKGTNEYTMASWLDRYEIILQRRKLATNTYKVRAGQLATIREYFGVMILASITTRDVAEFIDRWTECGKTTMAGNMRSVLSDVFREAVVEGRVDSNPVDPTRAPKIKVLRERLEYEMFVAVRAGAERMPAWFGLAMDLALVTGQRREDVARMRFSDIKDDRLYIEQQKTGSCLAIPLSLTLKASGLRLSTIIDRCRLVSRCDFLISPGIRKNSEDGSINLDSLTKGFVKARNFSGLKFSENPPSFHEIRSLAGRMYEKEFGKDFAQKLLGHKSEKMTEKYLDTRKKEYVLI
;
A
#
# COMPACT_ATOMS: atom_id res chain seq x y z
N MET A 1 10.50 6.63 47.39
CA MET A 1 9.59 6.58 48.56
C MET A 1 10.39 6.20 49.80
N ALA A 2 10.28 6.96 50.89
CA ALA A 2 10.97 6.67 52.14
C ALA A 2 10.38 5.41 52.83
N ARG A 3 11.26 4.60 53.44
CA ARG A 3 10.93 3.30 54.07
C ARG A 3 10.20 3.55 55.41
N PRO A 4 9.11 2.83 55.76
CA PRO A 4 8.49 2.96 57.08
C PRO A 4 9.40 2.49 58.22
N ASP A 5 9.37 3.16 59.38
CA ASP A 5 10.25 2.94 60.56
C ASP A 5 10.23 1.54 61.18
N LYS A 6 9.32 0.66 60.73
CA LYS A 6 9.21 -0.73 61.21
C LYS A 6 10.12 -1.74 60.47
N TYR A 7 10.96 -1.30 59.54
CA TYR A 7 11.85 -2.18 58.77
C TYR A 7 13.28 -2.17 59.30
N ASP A 8 13.88 -3.36 59.48
CA ASP A 8 15.28 -3.52 59.89
C ASP A 8 16.21 -2.76 58.92
N ALA A 9 16.87 -1.72 59.44
CA ALA A 9 17.75 -0.84 58.67
C ALA A 9 18.94 -1.60 58.05
N ASN A 10 19.29 -2.76 58.60
CA ASN A 10 20.41 -3.59 58.16
C ASN A 10 20.03 -4.61 57.07
N LEU A 11 18.86 -4.48 56.43
CA LEU A 11 18.47 -5.30 55.28
C LEU A 11 18.52 -4.48 53.97
N PRO A 12 19.03 -5.07 52.87
CA PRO A 12 19.00 -4.46 51.53
C PRO A 12 17.62 -3.93 51.14
N LYS A 13 17.57 -3.00 50.19
CA LYS A 13 16.31 -2.51 49.62
C LYS A 13 15.43 -3.68 49.17
N ASN A 14 14.12 -3.50 49.24
CA ASN A 14 13.12 -4.51 48.84
C ASN A 14 13.08 -5.81 49.68
N LEU A 15 14.08 -6.08 50.53
CA LEU A 15 14.10 -7.24 51.43
C LEU A 15 13.47 -6.91 52.78
N THR A 16 12.69 -7.86 53.31
CA THR A 16 11.98 -7.72 54.59
C THR A 16 12.02 -9.03 55.37
N TYR A 17 12.15 -8.95 56.70
CA TYR A 17 12.08 -10.11 57.58
C TYR A 17 10.73 -10.16 58.30
N ARG A 18 10.01 -11.28 58.17
CA ARG A 18 8.68 -11.47 58.76
C ARG A 18 8.80 -12.29 60.05
N LYS A 19 8.80 -11.63 61.22
CA LYS A 19 8.90 -12.26 62.55
C LYS A 19 7.87 -13.38 62.76
N ALA A 20 6.62 -13.17 62.35
CA ALA A 20 5.52 -14.13 62.52
C ALA A 20 5.75 -15.46 61.75
N ARG A 21 6.45 -15.42 60.60
CA ARG A 21 6.69 -16.60 59.75
C ARG A 21 8.14 -17.09 59.79
N LYS A 22 9.00 -16.41 60.55
CA LYS A 22 10.46 -16.64 60.61
C LYS A 22 11.10 -16.77 59.21
N SER A 23 10.68 -15.93 58.26
CA SER A 23 11.09 -16.01 56.85
C SER A 23 11.44 -14.64 56.27
N TYR A 24 12.25 -14.64 55.21
CA TYR A 24 12.54 -13.46 54.42
C TYR A 24 11.60 -13.34 53.23
N SER A 25 11.21 -12.12 52.87
CA SER A 25 10.39 -11.82 51.70
C SER A 25 10.97 -10.63 50.97
N TRP A 26 11.12 -10.75 49.66
CA TRP A 26 11.59 -9.70 48.77
C TRP A 26 10.43 -9.18 47.93
N ARG A 27 10.25 -7.86 47.87
CA ARG A 27 9.15 -7.22 47.12
C ARG A 27 9.68 -6.64 45.83
N ASN A 28 9.15 -7.09 44.70
CA ASN A 28 9.51 -6.53 43.41
C ASN A 28 9.05 -5.07 43.33
N PRO A 29 9.96 -4.09 43.11
CA PRO A 29 9.61 -2.68 43.02
C PRO A 29 8.86 -2.32 41.74
N VAL A 30 8.86 -3.18 40.70
CA VAL A 30 8.21 -2.93 39.41
C VAL A 30 6.73 -3.28 39.42
N ASP A 31 6.38 -4.49 39.86
CA ASP A 31 4.99 -4.97 39.88
C ASP A 31 4.37 -5.02 41.30
N GLY A 32 5.16 -4.72 42.33
CA GLY A 32 4.74 -4.69 43.72
C GLY A 32 4.55 -6.06 44.37
N LYS A 33 4.75 -7.18 43.65
CA LYS A 33 4.54 -8.55 44.15
C LYS A 33 5.62 -8.96 45.16
N GLU A 34 5.23 -9.66 46.21
CA GLU A 34 6.15 -10.22 47.20
C GLU A 34 6.51 -11.67 46.85
N ILE A 35 7.81 -11.96 46.82
CA ILE A 35 8.39 -13.29 46.65
C ILE A 35 8.98 -13.72 48.00
N SER A 36 8.50 -14.85 48.52
CA SER A 36 9.03 -15.42 49.77
C SER A 36 10.31 -16.20 49.48
N LEU A 37 11.38 -15.91 50.21
CA LEU A 37 12.65 -16.63 50.14
C LEU A 37 12.71 -17.82 51.12
N GLY A 38 11.65 -18.01 51.93
CA GLY A 38 11.58 -19.10 52.91
C GLY A 38 12.47 -18.89 54.14
N LYS A 39 12.79 -20.00 54.83
CA LYS A 39 13.62 -20.05 56.06
C LYS A 39 15.10 -20.24 55.71
N ILE A 40 15.66 -19.29 54.98
CA ILE A 40 17.08 -19.28 54.62
C ILE A 40 17.91 -18.44 55.61
N SER A 41 19.23 -18.60 55.58
CA SER A 41 20.12 -17.82 56.46
C SER A 41 20.06 -16.33 56.12
N ARG A 42 20.35 -15.46 57.11
CA ARG A 42 20.40 -14.00 56.89
C ARG A 42 21.35 -13.62 55.76
N ARG A 43 22.49 -14.31 55.67
CA ARG A 43 23.53 -14.05 54.66
C ARG A 43 23.04 -14.37 53.25
N GLU A 44 22.38 -15.52 53.07
CA GLU A 44 21.81 -15.93 51.77
C GLU A 44 20.67 -15.02 51.33
N ALA A 45 19.79 -14.64 52.25
CA ALA A 45 18.69 -13.72 51.94
C ALA A 45 19.21 -12.35 51.47
N ILE A 46 20.27 -11.86 52.10
CA ILE A 46 20.94 -10.61 51.70
C ILE A 46 21.56 -10.76 50.31
N ALA A 47 22.29 -11.85 50.05
CA ALA A 47 22.93 -12.09 48.76
C ALA A 47 21.92 -12.14 47.60
N GLN A 48 20.85 -12.93 47.74
CA GLN A 48 19.81 -13.04 46.72
C GLN A 48 19.07 -11.72 46.50
N ALA A 49 18.82 -10.95 47.57
CA ALA A 49 18.18 -9.64 47.44
C ALA A 49 19.07 -8.62 46.72
N ILE A 50 20.38 -8.62 46.97
CA ILE A 50 21.35 -7.76 46.28
C ILE A 50 21.39 -8.12 44.79
N GLU A 51 21.43 -9.40 44.46
CA GLU A 51 21.43 -9.87 43.08
C GLU A 51 20.14 -9.48 42.34
N ALA A 52 18.97 -9.71 42.96
CA ALA A 52 17.68 -9.33 42.40
C ALA A 52 17.55 -7.81 42.23
N ASN A 53 18.02 -7.02 43.21
CA ASN A 53 18.03 -5.56 43.11
C ASN A 53 18.96 -5.09 41.99
N HIS A 54 20.15 -5.68 41.86
CA HIS A 54 21.10 -5.32 40.80
C HIS A 54 20.59 -5.71 39.41
N TYR A 55 19.89 -6.84 39.30
CA TYR A 55 19.19 -7.23 38.06
C TYR A 55 18.11 -6.22 37.67
N ILE A 56 17.32 -5.76 38.65
CA ILE A 56 16.32 -4.71 38.40
C ILE A 56 16.97 -3.38 38.10
N ASP A 57 17.98 -2.94 38.85
CA ASP A 57 18.65 -1.66 38.60
C ASP A 57 19.32 -1.64 37.21
N LYS A 58 19.81 -2.80 36.71
CA LYS A 58 20.34 -2.95 35.34
C LYS A 58 19.26 -2.97 34.25
N ASN A 59 18.10 -3.57 34.51
CA ASN A 59 17.02 -3.70 33.52
C ASN A 59 16.00 -2.55 33.58
N TYR A 60 16.00 -1.78 34.66
CA TYR A 60 15.03 -0.72 34.97
C TYR A 60 15.71 0.61 35.33
N THR A 61 16.90 0.85 34.77
CA THR A 61 17.53 2.17 34.81
C THR A 61 16.70 3.14 33.97
N PRO A 62 16.46 4.39 34.41
CA PRO A 62 15.87 5.41 33.56
C PRO A 62 16.77 5.58 32.34
N ILE A 63 16.23 5.19 31.20
CA ILE A 63 16.84 5.12 29.87
C ILE A 63 17.76 6.34 29.57
N ALA A 64 17.37 7.53 30.05
CA ALA A 64 18.06 8.80 29.80
C ALA A 64 19.55 8.91 30.23
N LEU A 65 19.98 8.34 31.36
CA LEU A 65 21.35 8.59 31.88
C LEU A 65 22.39 7.66 31.24
N LEU A 66 22.02 6.42 30.95
CA LEU A 66 22.87 5.49 30.19
C LEU A 66 22.97 5.88 28.71
N GLU A 67 21.89 6.44 28.14
CA GLU A 67 21.90 7.03 26.80
C GLU A 67 22.89 8.20 26.67
N GLN A 68 22.94 9.08 27.68
CA GLN A 68 23.94 10.16 27.75
C GLN A 68 25.38 9.64 27.91
N LEU A 69 25.58 8.54 28.64
CA LEU A 69 26.91 7.99 28.91
C LEU A 69 27.48 7.13 27.77
N LYS A 70 26.62 6.49 26.96
CA LYS A 70 27.05 5.65 25.83
C LYS A 70 27.26 6.41 24.52
N GLY A 71 26.81 7.66 24.40
CA GLY A 71 26.92 8.45 23.17
C GLY A 71 26.10 7.91 21.99
N THR A 72 25.35 6.83 22.20
CA THR A 72 24.40 6.25 21.25
C THR A 72 23.02 6.79 21.61
N ASN A 73 22.58 7.85 20.94
CA ASN A 73 21.15 8.20 20.91
C ASN A 73 20.41 7.00 20.31
N GLU A 74 19.76 6.18 21.13
CA GLU A 74 18.91 5.10 20.64
C GLU A 74 17.72 5.73 19.90
N TYR A 75 17.74 5.68 18.57
CA TYR A 75 16.68 6.23 17.75
C TYR A 75 15.39 5.48 18.04
N THR A 76 14.33 6.18 18.43
CA THR A 76 12.98 5.62 18.38
C THR A 76 12.55 5.47 16.93
N MET A 77 11.63 4.55 16.63
CA MET A 77 11.06 4.46 15.28
C MET A 77 10.45 5.79 14.84
N ALA A 78 9.77 6.53 15.72
CA ALA A 78 9.21 7.84 15.35
C ALA A 78 10.29 8.82 14.87
N SER A 79 11.38 8.95 15.64
CA SER A 79 12.51 9.83 15.26
C SER A 79 13.19 9.38 13.96
N TRP A 80 13.26 8.05 13.75
CA TRP A 80 13.80 7.48 12.52
C TRP A 80 12.89 7.75 11.32
N LEU A 81 11.57 7.68 11.49
CA LEU A 81 10.61 7.99 10.43
C LEU A 81 10.72 9.45 9.98
N ASP A 82 10.92 10.40 10.90
CA ASP A 82 11.15 11.80 10.54
C ASP A 82 12.43 11.95 9.67
N ARG A 83 13.50 11.21 10.00
CA ARG A 83 14.71 11.16 9.18
C ARG A 83 14.47 10.48 7.83
N TYR A 84 13.74 9.37 7.82
CA TYR A 84 13.41 8.60 6.63
C TYR A 84 12.55 9.41 5.65
N GLU A 85 11.66 10.27 6.13
CA GLU A 85 10.88 11.17 5.27
C GLU A 85 11.79 12.11 4.46
N ILE A 86 12.88 12.62 5.05
CA ILE A 86 13.89 13.42 4.33
C ILE A 86 14.57 12.58 3.24
N ILE A 87 14.91 11.32 3.53
CA ILE A 87 15.50 10.38 2.56
C ILE A 87 14.51 10.13 1.41
N LEU A 88 13.24 9.90 1.73
CA LEU A 88 12.18 9.64 0.77
C LEU A 88 11.96 10.85 -0.17
N GLN A 89 12.05 12.08 0.34
CA GLN A 89 11.95 13.30 -0.47
C GLN A 89 13.08 13.40 -1.51
N ARG A 90 14.30 12.97 -1.18
CA ARG A 90 15.44 12.96 -2.12
C ARG A 90 15.24 12.01 -3.30
N ARG A 91 14.36 11.01 -3.17
CA ARG A 91 14.07 10.02 -4.22
C ARG A 91 13.20 10.55 -5.37
N LYS A 92 12.72 11.79 -5.30
CA LYS A 92 11.95 12.48 -6.37
C LYS A 92 10.82 11.62 -6.97
N LEU A 93 9.99 11.05 -6.09
CA LEU A 93 8.88 10.18 -6.49
C LEU A 93 7.68 10.99 -7.02
N ALA A 94 6.75 10.32 -7.69
CA ALA A 94 5.49 10.94 -8.08
C ALA A 94 4.67 11.37 -6.84
N THR A 95 3.95 12.49 -6.92
CA THR A 95 3.15 13.05 -5.81
C THR A 95 2.19 12.03 -5.18
N ASN A 96 1.52 11.22 -6.01
CA ASN A 96 0.61 10.20 -5.49
C ASN A 96 1.34 9.09 -4.71
N THR A 97 2.56 8.74 -5.12
CA THR A 97 3.39 7.78 -4.38
C THR A 97 3.74 8.33 -3.00
N TYR A 98 4.08 9.62 -2.88
CA TYR A 98 4.30 10.25 -1.57
C TYR A 98 3.05 10.21 -0.69
N LYS A 99 1.87 10.52 -1.23
CA LYS A 99 0.59 10.44 -0.48
C LYS A 99 0.34 9.03 0.07
N VAL A 100 0.53 8.00 -0.76
CA VAL A 100 0.38 6.59 -0.33
C VAL A 100 1.40 6.23 0.74
N ARG A 101 2.67 6.62 0.58
CA ARG A 101 3.73 6.36 1.56
C ARG A 101 3.48 7.09 2.88
N ALA A 102 3.00 8.32 2.86
CA ALA A 102 2.69 9.08 4.07
C ALA A 102 1.64 8.36 4.94
N GLY A 103 0.56 7.85 4.35
CA GLY A 103 -0.42 7.06 5.08
C GLY A 103 0.17 5.77 5.68
N GLN A 104 1.04 5.10 4.92
CA GLN A 104 1.77 3.91 5.38
C GLN A 104 2.72 4.20 6.54
N LEU A 105 3.48 5.30 6.46
CA LEU A 105 4.40 5.73 7.52
C LEU A 105 3.64 6.16 8.78
N ALA A 106 2.48 6.81 8.63
CA ALA A 106 1.62 7.13 9.75
C ALA A 106 1.15 5.87 10.50
N THR A 107 0.73 4.82 9.79
CA THR A 107 0.36 3.54 10.39
C THR A 107 1.55 2.85 11.08
N ILE A 108 2.75 2.91 10.49
CA ILE A 108 3.97 2.38 11.12
C ILE A 108 4.29 3.18 12.39
N ARG A 109 4.18 4.51 12.34
CA ARG A 109 4.41 5.41 13.47
C ARG A 109 3.46 5.12 14.63
N GLU A 110 2.18 4.87 14.33
CA GLU A 110 1.18 4.51 15.33
C GLU A 110 1.53 3.22 16.07
N TYR A 111 2.03 2.21 15.36
CA TYR A 111 2.38 0.92 15.98
C TYR A 111 3.73 0.95 16.71
N PHE A 112 4.78 1.40 16.03
CA PHE A 112 6.16 1.23 16.47
C PHE A 112 6.76 2.51 17.07
N GLY A 113 6.07 3.66 16.99
CA GLY A 113 6.68 4.98 17.15
C GLY A 113 7.51 5.18 18.43
N VAL A 114 7.04 4.65 19.56
CA VAL A 114 7.71 4.74 20.86
C VAL A 114 8.77 3.67 21.09
N MET A 115 8.81 2.63 20.25
CA MET A 115 9.79 1.55 20.36
C MET A 115 11.16 2.04 19.91
N ILE A 116 12.19 1.57 20.60
CA ILE A 116 13.58 1.75 20.18
C ILE A 116 13.79 0.97 18.88
N LEU A 117 14.35 1.63 17.86
CA LEU A 117 14.50 1.08 16.52
C LEU A 117 15.29 -0.24 16.53
N ALA A 118 16.36 -0.31 17.34
CA ALA A 118 17.20 -1.49 17.49
C ALA A 118 16.54 -2.63 18.31
N SER A 119 15.49 -2.33 19.09
CA SER A 119 14.79 -3.35 19.88
C SER A 119 13.63 -4.01 19.14
N ILE A 120 13.28 -3.53 17.93
CA ILE A 120 12.18 -4.08 17.14
C ILE A 120 12.61 -5.43 16.57
N THR A 121 11.88 -6.47 16.94
CA THR A 121 12.19 -7.85 16.56
C THR A 121 11.41 -8.30 15.32
N THR A 122 11.86 -9.37 14.70
CA THR A 122 11.12 -10.07 13.63
C THR A 122 9.70 -10.46 14.05
N ARG A 123 9.51 -10.79 15.34
CA ARG A 123 8.19 -11.14 15.89
C ARG A 123 7.25 -9.94 15.88
N ASP A 124 7.72 -8.77 16.31
CA ASP A 124 6.90 -7.55 16.30
C ASP A 124 6.49 -7.17 14.87
N VAL A 125 7.39 -7.38 13.90
CA VAL A 125 7.08 -7.19 12.48
C VAL A 125 6.01 -8.18 11.98
N ALA A 126 6.10 -9.45 12.38
CA ALA A 126 5.09 -10.46 12.01
C ALA A 126 3.71 -10.10 12.58
N GLU A 127 3.63 -9.77 13.87
CA GLU A 127 2.39 -9.36 14.54
C GLU A 127 1.78 -8.10 13.89
N PHE A 128 2.61 -7.15 13.46
CA PHE A 128 2.17 -5.98 12.70
C PHE A 128 1.53 -6.37 11.36
N ILE A 129 2.16 -7.26 10.60
CA ILE A 129 1.68 -7.69 9.27
C ILE A 129 0.39 -8.51 9.39
N ASP A 130 0.28 -9.35 10.42
CA ASP A 130 -0.85 -10.28 10.61
C ASP A 130 -2.19 -9.58 10.79
N ARG A 131 -2.21 -8.34 11.31
CA ARG A 131 -3.40 -7.48 11.38
C ARG A 131 -4.16 -7.37 10.05
N TRP A 132 -3.45 -7.38 8.93
CA TRP A 132 -4.07 -7.36 7.60
C TRP A 132 -4.29 -8.75 7.05
N THR A 133 -3.38 -9.70 7.32
CA THR A 133 -3.49 -11.08 6.83
C THR A 133 -4.75 -11.75 7.38
N GLU A 134 -5.04 -11.61 8.66
CA GLU A 134 -6.23 -12.16 9.34
C GLU A 134 -7.53 -11.59 8.78
N CYS A 135 -7.51 -10.31 8.40
CA CYS A 135 -8.63 -9.63 7.76
C CYS A 135 -8.74 -9.93 6.25
N GLY A 136 -7.95 -10.84 5.70
CA GLY A 136 -7.89 -11.15 4.26
C GLY A 136 -7.28 -10.05 3.38
N LYS A 137 -6.73 -8.97 3.96
CA LYS A 137 -6.14 -7.81 3.27
C LYS A 137 -4.68 -8.05 2.87
N THR A 138 -4.41 -9.18 2.21
CA THR A 138 -3.05 -9.65 1.86
C THR A 138 -2.22 -8.66 1.04
N THR A 139 -2.85 -7.87 0.16
CA THR A 139 -2.15 -6.82 -0.60
C THR A 139 -1.65 -5.70 0.31
N MET A 140 -2.45 -5.30 1.30
CA MET A 140 -2.04 -4.28 2.27
C MET A 140 -0.92 -4.79 3.16
N ALA A 141 -1.02 -6.04 3.64
CA ALA A 141 0.05 -6.72 4.37
C ALA A 141 1.39 -6.69 3.60
N GLY A 142 1.37 -7.07 2.31
CA GLY A 142 2.56 -7.05 1.46
C GLY A 142 3.12 -5.64 1.23
N ASN A 143 2.25 -4.66 1.01
CA ASN A 143 2.65 -3.26 0.87
C ASN A 143 3.28 -2.72 2.16
N MET A 144 2.71 -3.06 3.32
CA MET A 144 3.21 -2.59 4.61
C MET A 144 4.56 -3.21 4.96
N ARG A 145 4.71 -4.52 4.74
CA ARG A 145 6.00 -5.20 4.83
C ARG A 145 7.04 -4.54 3.92
N SER A 146 6.67 -4.20 2.67
CA SER A 146 7.60 -3.58 1.73
C SER A 146 8.04 -2.19 2.17
N VAL A 147 7.15 -1.36 2.74
CA VAL A 147 7.53 -0.04 3.27
C VAL A 147 8.45 -0.20 4.46
N LEU A 148 8.07 -1.05 5.41
CA LEU A 148 8.82 -1.26 6.64
C LEU A 148 10.22 -1.82 6.35
N SER A 149 10.34 -2.75 5.40
CA SER A 149 11.63 -3.27 4.96
C SER A 149 12.53 -2.17 4.39
N ASP A 150 11.98 -1.21 3.63
CA ASP A 150 12.72 -0.07 3.08
C ASP A 150 13.14 0.93 4.19
N VAL A 151 12.25 1.19 5.16
CA VAL A 151 12.55 2.01 6.35
C VAL A 151 13.73 1.43 7.13
N PHE A 152 13.72 0.13 7.41
CA PHE A 152 14.82 -0.53 8.11
C PHE A 152 16.08 -0.68 7.25
N ARG A 153 15.95 -0.81 5.93
CA ARG A 153 17.12 -0.85 5.04
C ARG A 153 17.90 0.46 5.12
N GLU A 154 17.22 1.61 5.07
CA GLU A 154 17.88 2.91 5.23
C GLU A 154 18.48 3.06 6.65
N ALA A 155 17.86 2.45 7.66
CA ALA A 155 18.41 2.45 9.04
C ALA A 155 19.72 1.67 9.13
N VAL A 156 19.81 0.52 8.45
CA VAL A 156 21.05 -0.26 8.33
C VAL A 156 22.12 0.56 7.61
N VAL A 157 21.77 1.25 6.51
CA VAL A 157 22.70 2.09 5.76
C VAL A 157 23.26 3.25 6.61
N GLU A 158 22.44 3.85 7.48
CA GLU A 158 22.90 4.88 8.43
C GLU A 158 23.52 4.31 9.72
N GLY A 159 23.70 2.98 9.82
CA GLY A 159 24.32 2.32 10.98
C GLY A 159 23.51 2.43 12.27
N ARG A 160 22.18 2.61 12.17
CA ARG A 160 21.27 2.71 13.32
C ARG A 160 20.82 1.36 13.86
N VAL A 161 20.84 0.35 13.01
CA VAL A 161 20.55 -1.05 13.34
C VAL A 161 21.49 -1.95 12.56
N ASP A 162 21.84 -3.10 13.12
CA ASP A 162 22.80 -4.03 12.50
C ASP A 162 22.17 -4.87 11.39
N SER A 163 20.86 -5.13 11.47
CA SER A 163 20.15 -5.96 10.51
C SER A 163 18.70 -5.52 10.34
N ASN A 164 18.09 -5.93 9.22
CA ASN A 164 16.70 -5.61 8.92
C ASN A 164 15.77 -6.70 9.51
N PRO A 165 14.99 -6.41 10.57
CA PRO A 165 14.12 -7.40 11.20
C PRO A 165 12.96 -7.85 10.29
N VAL A 166 12.72 -7.17 9.17
CA VAL A 166 11.67 -7.52 8.21
C VAL A 166 12.10 -8.65 7.29
N ASP A 167 13.39 -8.83 7.03
CA ASP A 167 13.89 -9.77 6.03
C ASP A 167 13.46 -11.22 6.27
N PRO A 168 13.49 -11.76 7.50
CA PRO A 168 13.07 -13.15 7.75
C PRO A 168 11.56 -13.37 7.57
N THR A 169 10.75 -12.30 7.59
CA THR A 169 9.29 -12.42 7.43
C THR A 169 8.94 -12.77 5.99
N ARG A 170 7.86 -13.53 5.76
CA ARG A 170 7.46 -13.92 4.41
C ARG A 170 6.51 -12.88 3.81
N ALA A 171 6.75 -12.52 2.55
CA ALA A 171 5.78 -11.72 1.80
C ALA A 171 4.51 -12.57 1.57
N PRO A 172 3.31 -12.02 1.84
CA PRO A 172 2.07 -12.75 1.61
C PRO A 172 1.88 -13.02 0.12
N LYS A 173 1.42 -14.22 -0.22
CA LYS A 173 1.08 -14.57 -1.61
C LYS A 173 -0.20 -13.84 -2.01
N ILE A 174 -0.08 -12.82 -2.85
CA ILE A 174 -1.22 -12.03 -3.33
C ILE A 174 -1.91 -12.78 -4.46
N LYS A 175 -3.15 -13.22 -4.23
CA LYS A 175 -4.04 -13.69 -5.30
C LYS A 175 -4.88 -12.52 -5.80
N VAL A 176 -4.87 -12.28 -7.12
CA VAL A 176 -5.69 -11.23 -7.72
C VAL A 176 -7.13 -11.72 -7.79
N LEU A 177 -8.03 -11.07 -7.04
CA LEU A 177 -9.45 -11.46 -6.94
C LEU A 177 -10.34 -10.80 -7.99
N ARG A 178 -9.90 -9.68 -8.58
CA ARG A 178 -10.71 -8.92 -9.54
C ARG A 178 -10.99 -9.74 -10.80
N GLU A 179 -12.27 -9.81 -11.14
CA GLU A 179 -12.79 -10.44 -12.34
C GLU A 179 -12.38 -9.69 -13.62
N ARG A 180 -12.19 -10.44 -14.72
CA ARG A 180 -11.96 -9.87 -16.05
C ARG A 180 -13.26 -9.38 -16.67
N LEU A 181 -13.20 -8.29 -17.41
CA LEU A 181 -14.33 -7.79 -18.18
C LEU A 181 -14.39 -8.53 -19.53
N GLU A 182 -15.40 -9.37 -19.75
CA GLU A 182 -15.63 -9.95 -21.07
C GLU A 182 -16.33 -8.97 -22.01
N TYR A 183 -16.26 -9.23 -23.32
CA TYR A 183 -16.76 -8.29 -24.32
C TYR A 183 -18.28 -8.11 -24.22
N GLU A 184 -19.02 -9.19 -23.98
CA GLU A 184 -20.47 -9.17 -23.79
C GLU A 184 -20.85 -8.35 -22.54
N MET A 185 -20.06 -8.47 -21.47
CA MET A 185 -20.22 -7.66 -20.27
C MET A 185 -19.95 -6.18 -20.57
N PHE A 186 -18.89 -5.88 -21.35
CA PHE A 186 -18.59 -4.51 -21.76
C PHE A 186 -19.75 -3.89 -22.54
N VAL A 187 -20.33 -4.62 -23.50
CA VAL A 187 -21.47 -4.14 -24.31
C VAL A 187 -22.66 -3.80 -23.41
N ALA A 188 -23.02 -4.67 -22.47
CA ALA A 188 -24.13 -4.42 -21.55
C ALA A 188 -23.87 -3.22 -20.61
N VAL A 189 -22.65 -3.11 -20.07
CA VAL A 189 -22.24 -1.95 -19.24
C VAL A 189 -22.23 -0.66 -20.09
N ARG A 190 -21.80 -0.74 -21.34
CA ARG A 190 -21.78 0.39 -22.28
C ARG A 190 -23.19 0.87 -22.65
N ALA A 191 -24.16 -0.04 -22.77
CA ALA A 191 -25.57 0.30 -22.91
C ALA A 191 -26.11 0.99 -21.64
N GLY A 192 -25.75 0.50 -20.46
CA GLY A 192 -26.07 1.16 -19.19
C GLY A 192 -25.53 2.61 -19.09
N ALA A 193 -24.40 2.89 -19.73
CA ALA A 193 -23.81 4.24 -19.80
C ALA A 193 -24.62 5.23 -20.65
N GLU A 194 -25.59 4.79 -21.47
CA GLU A 194 -26.46 5.70 -22.24
C GLU A 194 -27.41 6.51 -21.35
N ARG A 195 -27.66 6.04 -20.13
CA ARG A 195 -28.41 6.76 -19.08
C ARG A 195 -27.57 7.81 -18.36
N MET A 196 -26.31 7.96 -18.72
CA MET A 196 -25.34 8.86 -18.10
C MET A 196 -24.97 9.98 -19.08
N PRO A 197 -24.26 11.04 -18.63
CA PRO A 197 -23.80 12.08 -19.54
C PRO A 197 -23.02 11.50 -20.73
N ALA A 198 -23.29 12.00 -21.93
CA ALA A 198 -22.82 11.44 -23.20
C ALA A 198 -21.30 11.21 -23.28
N TRP A 199 -20.50 12.06 -22.62
CA TRP A 199 -19.04 11.91 -22.57
C TRP A 199 -18.59 10.61 -21.91
N PHE A 200 -19.39 10.02 -21.00
CA PHE A 200 -18.99 8.83 -20.25
C PHE A 200 -19.00 7.57 -21.13
N GLY A 201 -20.00 7.41 -21.98
CA GLY A 201 -20.03 6.33 -22.98
C GLY A 201 -18.85 6.43 -23.95
N LEU A 202 -18.56 7.66 -24.43
CA LEU A 202 -17.40 7.92 -25.29
C LEU A 202 -16.07 7.62 -24.60
N ALA A 203 -15.95 7.87 -23.29
CA ALA A 203 -14.77 7.52 -22.52
C ALA A 203 -14.53 6.00 -22.48
N MET A 204 -15.59 5.19 -22.40
CA MET A 204 -15.49 3.73 -22.47
C MET A 204 -15.06 3.26 -23.87
N ASP A 205 -15.64 3.83 -24.91
CA ASP A 205 -15.32 3.50 -26.31
C ASP A 205 -13.86 3.86 -26.63
N LEU A 206 -13.43 5.05 -26.20
CA LEU A 206 -12.06 5.53 -26.36
C LEU A 206 -11.06 4.66 -25.59
N ALA A 207 -11.39 4.25 -24.37
CA ALA A 207 -10.56 3.34 -23.58
C ALA A 207 -10.43 1.95 -24.24
N LEU A 208 -11.50 1.43 -24.84
CA LEU A 208 -11.48 0.14 -25.52
C LEU A 208 -10.67 0.19 -26.82
N VAL A 209 -10.90 1.19 -27.67
CA VAL A 209 -10.22 1.28 -28.98
C VAL A 209 -8.73 1.63 -28.82
N THR A 210 -8.36 2.48 -27.86
CA THR A 210 -6.96 2.89 -27.68
C THR A 210 -6.18 1.98 -26.73
N GLY A 211 -6.89 1.20 -25.90
CA GLY A 211 -6.29 0.40 -24.84
C GLY A 211 -5.58 1.22 -23.76
N GLN A 212 -5.78 2.54 -23.65
CA GLN A 212 -5.02 3.38 -22.72
C GLN A 212 -5.54 3.32 -21.27
N ARG A 213 -4.70 3.74 -20.31
CA ARG A 213 -5.12 3.80 -18.90
C ARG A 213 -6.16 4.90 -18.74
N ARG A 214 -7.02 4.76 -17.74
CA ARG A 214 -8.04 5.77 -17.40
C ARG A 214 -7.45 7.17 -17.25
N GLU A 215 -6.30 7.29 -16.60
CA GLU A 215 -5.59 8.54 -16.36
C GLU A 215 -5.14 9.21 -17.67
N ASP A 216 -4.71 8.39 -18.63
CA ASP A 216 -4.25 8.84 -19.94
C ASP A 216 -5.47 9.21 -20.81
N VAL A 217 -6.55 8.40 -20.79
CA VAL A 217 -7.82 8.66 -21.49
C VAL A 217 -8.48 9.97 -21.04
N ALA A 218 -8.49 10.25 -19.73
CA ALA A 218 -9.04 11.48 -19.18
C ALA A 218 -8.29 12.76 -19.60
N ARG A 219 -7.07 12.63 -20.13
CA ARG A 219 -6.19 13.73 -20.50
C ARG A 219 -6.01 13.95 -21.99
N MET A 220 -6.52 13.05 -22.83
CA MET A 220 -6.39 13.18 -24.28
C MET A 220 -7.05 14.48 -24.74
N ARG A 221 -6.33 15.26 -25.55
CA ARG A 221 -6.80 16.52 -26.12
C ARG A 221 -6.94 16.47 -27.62
N PHE A 222 -7.80 17.32 -28.18
CA PHE A 222 -7.90 17.47 -29.63
C PHE A 222 -6.60 18.04 -30.19
N SER A 223 -5.92 18.89 -29.43
CA SER A 223 -4.57 19.40 -29.73
C SER A 223 -3.46 18.33 -29.79
N ASP A 224 -3.70 17.13 -29.24
CA ASP A 224 -2.77 16.00 -29.32
C ASP A 224 -2.91 15.22 -30.66
N ILE A 225 -3.85 15.61 -31.52
CA ILE A 225 -4.09 14.97 -32.82
C ILE A 225 -3.33 15.71 -33.91
N LYS A 226 -2.37 15.03 -34.54
CA LYS A 226 -1.51 15.56 -35.61
C LYS A 226 -1.24 14.46 -36.63
N ASP A 227 -1.11 14.80 -37.92
CA ASP A 227 -0.72 13.83 -38.97
C ASP A 227 -1.54 12.53 -38.95
N ASP A 228 -2.87 12.64 -38.84
CA ASP A 228 -3.82 11.51 -38.70
C ASP A 228 -3.48 10.51 -37.59
N ARG A 229 -2.87 11.00 -36.50
CA ARG A 229 -2.52 10.22 -35.32
C ARG A 229 -2.88 10.97 -34.03
N LEU A 230 -3.31 10.20 -33.03
CA LEU A 230 -3.47 10.65 -31.66
C LEU A 230 -2.16 10.36 -30.90
N TYR A 231 -1.48 11.43 -30.47
CA TYR A 231 -0.26 11.33 -29.68
C TYR A 231 -0.59 11.23 -28.19
N ILE A 232 0.00 10.26 -27.50
CA ILE A 232 -0.24 9.99 -26.08
C ILE A 232 1.09 9.79 -25.36
N GLU A 233 1.30 10.56 -24.31
CA GLU A 233 2.37 10.31 -23.33
C GLU A 233 1.76 9.72 -22.06
N GLN A 234 2.10 8.46 -21.77
CA GLN A 234 1.56 7.75 -20.62
C GLN A 234 2.16 8.27 -19.31
N GLN A 235 1.34 8.79 -18.40
CA GLN A 235 1.84 9.40 -17.16
C GLN A 235 2.67 8.44 -16.30
N LYS A 236 2.23 7.17 -16.22
CA LYS A 236 2.81 6.21 -15.26
C LYS A 236 4.19 5.73 -15.67
N THR A 237 4.45 5.61 -16.96
CA THR A 237 5.66 4.97 -17.50
C THR A 237 6.49 5.87 -18.41
N GLY A 238 5.96 7.03 -18.82
CA GLY A 238 6.58 7.91 -19.81
C GLY A 238 6.62 7.30 -21.22
N SER A 239 5.83 6.27 -21.50
CA SER A 239 5.78 5.66 -22.84
C SER A 239 5.03 6.60 -23.78
N CYS A 240 5.64 6.94 -24.92
CA CYS A 240 5.02 7.76 -25.95
C CYS A 240 4.46 6.87 -27.07
N LEU A 241 3.21 7.11 -27.48
CA LEU A 241 2.53 6.39 -28.54
C LEU A 241 1.92 7.38 -29.54
N ALA A 242 1.88 6.99 -30.81
CA ALA A 242 1.17 7.71 -31.86
C ALA A 242 0.19 6.76 -32.55
N ILE A 243 -1.07 6.78 -32.11
CA ILE A 243 -2.10 5.83 -32.53
C ILE A 243 -2.78 6.38 -33.80
N PRO A 244 -2.79 5.64 -34.92
CA PRO A 244 -3.42 6.12 -36.15
C PRO A 244 -4.94 6.24 -35.97
N LEU A 245 -5.54 7.33 -36.47
CA LEU A 245 -7.00 7.53 -36.38
C LEU A 245 -7.81 6.49 -37.16
N SER A 246 -7.18 5.81 -38.12
CA SER A 246 -7.73 4.66 -38.85
C SER A 246 -7.80 3.37 -38.02
N LEU A 247 -7.19 3.33 -36.82
CA LEU A 247 -7.25 2.16 -35.95
C LEU A 247 -8.71 1.77 -35.70
N THR A 248 -9.00 0.50 -36.00
CA THR A 248 -10.33 -0.08 -35.92
C THR A 248 -10.21 -1.41 -35.17
N LEU A 249 -11.01 -1.57 -34.12
CA LEU A 249 -11.17 -2.83 -33.42
C LEU A 249 -12.34 -3.58 -34.07
N LYS A 250 -12.05 -4.53 -34.95
CA LYS A 250 -13.06 -5.09 -35.86
C LYS A 250 -14.16 -5.83 -35.12
N ALA A 251 -13.80 -6.57 -34.06
CA ALA A 251 -14.75 -7.32 -33.24
C ALA A 251 -15.78 -6.42 -32.54
N SER A 252 -15.48 -5.14 -32.32
CA SER A 252 -16.44 -4.17 -31.76
C SER A 252 -17.04 -3.20 -32.76
N GLY A 253 -16.52 -3.15 -33.99
CA GLY A 253 -16.88 -2.15 -34.99
C GLY A 253 -16.46 -0.72 -34.62
N LEU A 254 -15.63 -0.54 -33.58
CA LEU A 254 -15.17 0.77 -33.15
C LEU A 254 -13.97 1.23 -33.96
N ARG A 255 -14.05 2.42 -34.54
CA ARG A 255 -12.95 3.12 -35.20
C ARG A 255 -12.60 4.40 -34.45
N LEU A 256 -11.31 4.64 -34.23
CA LEU A 256 -10.83 5.76 -33.42
C LEU A 256 -11.28 7.11 -33.99
N SER A 257 -11.16 7.34 -35.30
CA SER A 257 -11.62 8.59 -35.93
C SER A 257 -13.10 8.86 -35.67
N THR A 258 -13.96 7.85 -35.81
CA THR A 258 -15.41 7.99 -35.58
C THR A 258 -15.73 8.32 -34.13
N ILE A 259 -15.00 7.76 -33.17
CA ILE A 259 -15.15 8.11 -31.75
C ILE A 259 -14.73 9.56 -31.51
N ILE A 260 -13.61 10.00 -32.10
CA ILE A 260 -13.13 11.39 -31.99
C ILE A 260 -14.13 12.38 -32.59
N ASP A 261 -14.74 12.07 -33.73
CA ASP A 261 -15.76 12.93 -34.32
C ASP A 261 -16.99 13.06 -33.41
N ARG A 262 -17.41 11.95 -32.77
CA ARG A 262 -18.47 12.00 -31.74
C ARG A 262 -18.04 12.81 -30.51
N CYS A 263 -16.79 12.68 -30.08
CA CYS A 263 -16.22 13.50 -29.01
C CYS A 263 -16.29 15.00 -29.33
N ARG A 264 -16.02 15.42 -30.57
CA ARG A 264 -16.12 16.83 -31.00
C ARG A 264 -17.53 17.39 -30.90
N LEU A 265 -18.55 16.56 -31.07
CA LEU A 265 -19.96 16.98 -30.94
C LEU A 265 -20.37 17.22 -29.48
N VAL A 266 -19.77 16.47 -28.55
CA VAL A 266 -20.14 16.44 -27.13
C VAL A 266 -19.26 17.35 -26.28
N SER A 267 -17.95 17.31 -26.48
CA SER A 267 -16.99 18.10 -25.70
C SER A 267 -17.07 19.58 -26.09
N ARG A 268 -16.93 20.45 -25.10
CA ARG A 268 -16.96 21.92 -25.25
C ARG A 268 -15.63 22.57 -24.88
N CYS A 269 -14.59 21.78 -24.70
CA CYS A 269 -13.23 22.22 -24.43
C CYS A 269 -12.23 21.36 -25.21
N ASP A 270 -10.94 21.60 -25.02
CA ASP A 270 -9.87 20.91 -25.75
C ASP A 270 -9.75 19.41 -25.41
N PHE A 271 -10.35 18.94 -24.31
CA PHE A 271 -10.32 17.51 -23.97
C PHE A 271 -11.25 16.69 -24.88
N LEU A 272 -10.81 15.49 -25.31
CA LEU A 272 -11.65 14.54 -26.06
C LEU A 272 -12.90 14.15 -25.28
N ILE A 273 -12.76 14.02 -23.96
CA ILE A 273 -13.87 13.72 -23.05
C ILE A 273 -13.89 14.75 -21.93
N SER A 274 -15.05 15.36 -21.70
CA SER A 274 -15.22 16.42 -20.71
C SER A 274 -16.64 16.45 -20.14
N PRO A 275 -16.82 16.71 -18.83
CA PRO A 275 -18.12 17.03 -18.25
C PRO A 275 -18.56 18.48 -18.51
N GLY A 276 -17.77 19.26 -19.27
CA GLY A 276 -17.93 20.70 -19.47
C GLY A 276 -17.24 21.52 -18.38
N ILE A 277 -17.08 22.83 -18.64
CA ILE A 277 -16.53 23.79 -17.68
C ILE A 277 -17.51 23.98 -16.52
N ARG A 278 -17.02 23.80 -15.29
CA ARG A 278 -17.80 23.89 -14.04
C ARG A 278 -16.95 24.53 -12.96
N LYS A 279 -17.58 24.99 -11.86
CA LYS A 279 -16.86 25.58 -10.70
C LYS A 279 -15.71 24.70 -10.17
N ASN A 280 -15.88 23.38 -10.19
CA ASN A 280 -14.87 22.43 -9.70
C ASN A 280 -14.02 21.80 -10.83
N SER A 281 -14.12 22.32 -12.06
CA SER A 281 -13.40 21.88 -13.26
C SER A 281 -13.39 23.04 -14.25
N GLU A 282 -12.53 24.03 -13.98
CA GLU A 282 -12.49 25.31 -14.71
C GLU A 282 -12.02 25.14 -16.16
N ASP A 283 -11.19 24.14 -16.43
CA ASP A 283 -10.70 23.78 -17.77
C ASP A 283 -11.54 22.68 -18.45
N GLY A 284 -12.57 22.17 -17.76
CA GLY A 284 -13.38 21.04 -18.20
C GLY A 284 -12.66 19.69 -18.10
N SER A 285 -11.59 19.57 -17.33
CA SER A 285 -10.92 18.29 -17.05
C SER A 285 -11.80 17.31 -16.25
N ILE A 286 -11.63 16.02 -16.52
CA ILE A 286 -12.33 14.96 -15.79
C ILE A 286 -11.62 14.64 -14.48
N ASN A 287 -12.38 14.62 -13.38
CA ASN A 287 -11.92 13.94 -12.16
C ASN A 287 -11.92 12.42 -12.40
N LEU A 288 -10.78 11.76 -12.16
CA LEU A 288 -10.61 10.31 -12.37
C LEU A 288 -11.60 9.45 -11.58
N ASP A 289 -12.04 9.93 -10.41
CA ASP A 289 -13.07 9.28 -9.62
C ASP A 289 -14.41 9.23 -10.34
N SER A 290 -14.70 10.23 -11.20
CA SER A 290 -15.91 10.24 -12.02
C SER A 290 -15.92 9.08 -13.01
N LEU A 291 -14.77 8.67 -13.55
CA LEU A 291 -14.67 7.49 -14.40
C LEU A 291 -14.83 6.19 -13.60
N THR A 292 -14.23 6.11 -12.41
CA THR A 292 -14.38 4.94 -11.51
C THR A 292 -15.83 4.73 -11.08
N LYS A 293 -16.42 5.77 -10.47
CA LYS A 293 -17.77 5.75 -9.91
C LYS A 293 -18.79 5.70 -11.04
N GLY A 294 -18.50 6.36 -12.16
CA GLY A 294 -19.31 6.27 -13.37
C GLY A 294 -19.41 4.84 -13.89
N PHE A 295 -18.29 4.10 -13.94
CA PHE A 295 -18.31 2.71 -14.38
C PHE A 295 -19.12 1.81 -13.44
N VAL A 296 -19.05 2.04 -12.13
CA VAL A 296 -19.92 1.35 -11.16
C VAL A 296 -21.40 1.66 -11.42
N LYS A 297 -21.75 2.92 -11.70
CA LYS A 297 -23.13 3.31 -12.03
C LYS A 297 -23.61 2.66 -13.33
N ALA A 298 -22.82 2.72 -14.40
CA ALA A 298 -23.12 2.06 -15.67
C ALA A 298 -23.31 0.55 -15.50
N ARG A 299 -22.48 -0.07 -14.65
CA ARG A 299 -22.58 -1.48 -14.31
C ARG A 299 -23.91 -1.80 -13.62
N ASN A 300 -24.33 -0.98 -12.65
CA ASN A 300 -25.63 -1.17 -12.00
C ASN A 300 -26.79 -0.98 -12.99
N PHE A 301 -26.67 -0.06 -13.95
CA PHE A 301 -27.67 0.13 -15.00
C PHE A 301 -27.72 -1.00 -16.04
N SER A 302 -26.64 -1.79 -16.18
CA SER A 302 -26.62 -2.93 -17.10
C SER A 302 -27.54 -4.08 -16.70
N GLY A 303 -27.95 -4.15 -15.42
CA GLY A 303 -28.76 -5.25 -14.89
C GLY A 303 -28.02 -6.59 -14.77
N LEU A 304 -26.75 -6.68 -15.17
CA LEU A 304 -25.94 -7.89 -15.02
C LEU A 304 -25.59 -8.15 -13.54
N LYS A 305 -25.53 -9.43 -13.18
CA LYS A 305 -24.97 -9.89 -11.91
C LYS A 305 -23.47 -10.12 -12.08
N PHE A 306 -22.68 -9.55 -11.18
CA PHE A 306 -21.22 -9.70 -11.18
C PHE A 306 -20.76 -10.48 -9.95
N SER A 307 -19.52 -10.97 -9.98
CA SER A 307 -18.89 -11.59 -8.81
C SER A 307 -18.70 -10.58 -7.66
N GLU A 308 -18.26 -11.08 -6.49
CA GLU A 308 -17.90 -10.25 -5.33
C GLU A 308 -16.84 -9.18 -5.66
N ASN A 309 -16.00 -9.44 -6.65
CA ASN A 309 -14.90 -8.57 -7.05
C ASN A 309 -15.06 -8.14 -8.53
N PRO A 310 -16.11 -7.35 -8.83
CA PRO A 310 -16.52 -7.08 -10.20
C PRO A 310 -15.45 -6.32 -10.99
N PRO A 311 -15.47 -6.41 -12.33
CA PRO A 311 -14.54 -5.65 -13.16
C PRO A 311 -14.67 -4.14 -12.91
N SER A 312 -13.55 -3.43 -13.05
CA SER A 312 -13.49 -1.98 -12.96
C SER A 312 -13.24 -1.37 -14.34
N PHE A 313 -13.31 -0.04 -14.46
CA PHE A 313 -12.97 0.67 -15.71
C PHE A 313 -11.59 0.26 -16.25
N HIS A 314 -10.63 -0.05 -15.38
CA HIS A 314 -9.29 -0.50 -15.79
C HIS A 314 -9.30 -1.84 -16.52
N GLU A 315 -10.32 -2.69 -16.33
CA GLU A 315 -10.41 -3.97 -17.05
C GLU A 315 -10.77 -3.77 -18.53
N ILE A 316 -11.28 -2.60 -18.95
CA ILE A 316 -11.44 -2.25 -20.37
C ILE A 316 -10.09 -2.35 -21.10
N ARG A 317 -9.00 -1.95 -20.44
CA ARG A 317 -7.65 -2.03 -21.01
C ARG A 317 -7.16 -3.48 -21.20
N SER A 318 -7.50 -4.38 -20.26
CA SER A 318 -7.20 -5.81 -20.41
C SER A 318 -8.05 -6.44 -21.50
N LEU A 319 -9.33 -6.07 -21.59
CA LEU A 319 -10.21 -6.46 -22.68
C LEU A 319 -9.66 -6.01 -24.04
N ALA A 320 -9.30 -4.73 -24.18
CA ALA A 320 -8.67 -4.19 -25.38
C ALA A 320 -7.43 -5.00 -25.79
N GLY A 321 -6.53 -5.26 -24.83
CA GLY A 321 -5.33 -6.07 -25.07
C GLY A 321 -5.64 -7.46 -25.63
N ARG A 322 -6.60 -8.19 -25.02
CA ARG A 322 -7.01 -9.53 -25.48
C ARG A 322 -7.68 -9.50 -26.85
N MET A 323 -8.50 -8.49 -27.13
CA MET A 323 -9.16 -8.38 -28.43
C MET A 323 -8.15 -8.05 -29.54
N TYR A 324 -7.24 -7.11 -29.29
CA TYR A 324 -6.18 -6.78 -30.24
C TYR A 324 -5.14 -7.90 -30.42
N GLU A 325 -4.87 -8.69 -29.38
CA GLU A 325 -4.05 -9.90 -29.52
C GLU A 325 -4.70 -10.90 -30.49
N LYS A 326 -6.01 -11.14 -30.37
CA LYS A 326 -6.74 -12.04 -31.28
C LYS A 326 -6.76 -11.51 -32.71
N GLU A 327 -6.86 -10.19 -32.91
CA GLU A 327 -6.97 -9.59 -34.25
C GLU A 327 -5.62 -9.35 -34.95
N PHE A 328 -4.58 -8.94 -34.22
CA PHE A 328 -3.31 -8.46 -34.78
C PHE A 328 -2.06 -9.09 -34.13
N GLY A 329 -2.25 -9.99 -33.16
CA GLY A 329 -1.16 -10.65 -32.44
C GLY A 329 -0.66 -9.91 -31.20
N LYS A 330 0.11 -10.65 -30.39
CA LYS A 330 0.62 -10.21 -29.09
C LYS A 330 1.53 -8.97 -29.18
N ASP A 331 2.37 -8.88 -30.20
CA ASP A 331 3.30 -7.74 -30.39
C ASP A 331 2.54 -6.43 -30.62
N PHE A 332 1.48 -6.45 -31.43
CA PHE A 332 0.64 -5.27 -31.64
C PHE A 332 -0.04 -4.84 -30.33
N ALA A 333 -0.64 -5.78 -29.60
CA ALA A 333 -1.26 -5.48 -28.31
C ALA A 333 -0.25 -4.93 -27.29
N GLN A 334 0.96 -5.50 -27.22
CA GLN A 334 2.03 -5.01 -26.36
C GLN A 334 2.41 -3.56 -26.68
N LYS A 335 2.62 -3.26 -27.97
CA LYS A 335 2.97 -1.91 -28.45
C LYS A 335 1.86 -0.92 -28.16
N LEU A 336 0.60 -1.25 -28.46
CA LEU A 336 -0.56 -0.39 -28.19
C LEU A 336 -0.73 -0.09 -26.70
N LEU A 337 -0.50 -1.09 -25.84
CA LEU A 337 -0.52 -0.88 -24.39
C LEU A 337 0.72 -0.10 -23.90
N GLY A 338 1.77 0.05 -24.70
CA GLY A 338 3.00 0.74 -24.28
C GLY A 338 3.77 -0.04 -23.21
N HIS A 339 3.66 -1.38 -23.21
CA HIS A 339 4.38 -2.26 -22.30
C HIS A 339 5.78 -2.57 -22.84
N LYS A 340 6.82 -2.21 -22.08
CA LYS A 340 8.22 -2.53 -22.43
C LYS A 340 8.55 -4.02 -22.27
N SER A 341 7.92 -4.69 -21.31
CA SER A 341 8.19 -6.09 -20.97
C SER A 341 7.02 -6.99 -21.38
N GLU A 342 7.33 -8.09 -22.06
CA GLU A 342 6.37 -9.12 -22.46
C GLU A 342 5.60 -9.71 -21.27
N LYS A 343 6.29 -9.93 -20.14
CA LYS A 343 5.69 -10.42 -18.88
C LYS A 343 4.56 -9.53 -18.37
N MET A 344 4.63 -8.22 -18.65
CA MET A 344 3.53 -7.32 -18.31
C MET A 344 2.36 -7.45 -19.28
N THR A 345 2.62 -7.68 -20.57
CA THR A 345 1.57 -7.97 -21.56
C THR A 345 0.84 -9.26 -21.22
N GLU A 346 1.55 -10.35 -20.92
CA GLU A 346 0.95 -11.64 -20.53
C GLU A 346 -0.02 -11.50 -19.35
N LYS A 347 0.35 -10.71 -18.33
CA LYS A 347 -0.54 -10.41 -17.20
C LYS A 347 -1.84 -9.71 -17.60
N TYR A 348 -1.89 -8.97 -18.70
CA TYR A 348 -3.11 -8.33 -19.21
C TYR A 348 -3.91 -9.25 -20.11
N LEU A 349 -3.26 -10.20 -20.78
CA LEU A 349 -3.86 -11.14 -21.71
C LEU A 349 -4.44 -12.37 -21.00
N ASP A 350 -3.91 -12.72 -19.83
CA ASP A 350 -4.42 -13.77 -18.96
C ASP A 350 -5.90 -13.55 -18.57
N THR A 351 -6.76 -14.47 -18.99
CA THR A 351 -8.21 -14.50 -18.71
C THR A 351 -8.52 -14.84 -17.26
N ARG A 352 -7.53 -15.35 -16.51
CA ARG A 352 -7.64 -15.83 -15.11
C ARG A 352 -8.68 -16.91 -14.91
N LYS A 353 -9.22 -17.46 -16.00
CA LYS A 353 -10.13 -18.60 -16.00
C LYS A 353 -9.29 -19.87 -16.05
N LYS A 354 -9.72 -20.89 -15.32
CA LYS A 354 -9.18 -22.23 -15.50
C LYS A 354 -9.82 -22.81 -16.76
N GLU A 355 -9.17 -22.61 -17.89
CA GLU A 355 -9.58 -23.22 -19.15
C GLU A 355 -8.83 -24.54 -19.32
N TYR A 356 -9.56 -25.59 -19.70
CA TYR A 356 -8.93 -26.86 -20.09
C TYR A 356 -8.31 -26.66 -21.47
N VAL A 357 -7.00 -26.91 -21.58
CA VAL A 357 -6.32 -26.94 -22.87
C VAL A 357 -6.65 -28.30 -23.49
N LEU A 358 -7.42 -28.29 -24.59
CA LEU A 358 -7.59 -29.47 -25.43
C LEU A 358 -6.26 -29.68 -26.17
N ILE A 359 -5.60 -30.81 -25.90
CA ILE A 359 -4.34 -31.23 -26.55
C ILE A 359 -4.68 -32.05 -27.78
#